data_AF-A0A382YS06-F1
#
_entry.id   AF-A0A382YS06-F1
#
_cell.length_a   1.000
_cell.length_b   1.000
_cell.length_c   1.000
_cell.angle_alpha   90.00
_cell.angle_beta   90.00
_cell.angle_gamma   90.00
#
_symmetry.space_group_name_H-M   'P 1'
#
loop_
_entity.id
_entity.type
_entity.pdbx_description
1 polymer ?
#
loop_
_entity_poly.entity_id
_entity_poly.type
_entity_poly.pdbx_seq_one_letter_code
_entity_poly.pdbx_strand_id
1 'polypeptide(L)'
;VFSSRTRTKFVAVAAAAIMCVSGAEAKDFYKMSTISLPTPFAINTTFAKIVQKYNKDIEIQVNATGAAPRHALDAANGKTDLFFGAPSLMWLMNKGVA
;
A
#
# COMPACT_ATOMS: atom_id res chain seq x y z
N VAL A 1 -29.80 7.91 -42.65
CA VAL A 1 -28.81 8.88 -42.13
C VAL A 1 -29.32 9.42 -40.80
N PHE A 2 -28.74 9.01 -39.66
CA PHE A 2 -29.20 9.44 -38.34
C PHE A 2 -28.87 10.92 -38.07
N SER A 3 -29.87 11.67 -37.59
CA SER A 3 -29.79 13.08 -37.18
C SER A 3 -28.72 13.31 -36.10
N SER A 4 -28.09 14.49 -36.08
CA SER A 4 -27.02 14.84 -35.15
C SER A 4 -27.43 14.65 -33.68
N ARG A 5 -28.69 14.96 -33.34
CA ARG A 5 -29.26 14.74 -32.00
C ARG A 5 -29.29 13.27 -31.59
N THR A 6 -29.56 12.36 -32.52
CA THR A 6 -29.60 10.92 -32.25
C THR A 6 -28.19 10.37 -32.05
N ARG A 7 -27.20 10.89 -32.79
CA ARG A 7 -25.78 10.55 -32.60
C ARG A 7 -25.26 11.02 -31.23
N THR A 8 -25.58 12.25 -30.82
CA THR A 8 -25.18 12.78 -29.50
C THR A 8 -25.74 11.96 -28.35
N LYS A 9 -27.01 11.54 -28.43
CA LYS A 9 -27.63 10.68 -27.41
C LYS A 9 -26.98 9.28 -27.35
N PHE A 10 -26.64 8.69 -28.48
CA PHE A 10 -25.94 7.40 -28.53
C PHE A 10 -24.54 7.48 -27.93
N VAL A 11 -23.79 8.54 -28.22
CA VAL A 11 -22.46 8.76 -27.62
C VAL A 11 -22.54 8.93 -26.10
N ALA A 12 -23.53 9.67 -25.60
CA ALA A 12 -23.72 9.85 -24.16
C ALA A 12 -24.06 8.54 -23.43
N VAL A 13 -24.91 7.69 -24.01
CA VAL A 13 -25.27 6.39 -23.43
C VAL A 13 -24.08 5.42 -23.46
N ALA A 14 -23.30 5.42 -24.55
CA ALA A 14 -22.09 4.60 -24.64
C ALA A 14 -21.02 5.02 -23.62
N ALA A 15 -20.82 6.32 -23.41
CA ALA A 15 -19.89 6.84 -22.41
C ALA A 15 -20.33 6.48 -20.98
N ALA A 16 -21.62 6.58 -20.65
CA ALA A 16 -22.15 6.19 -19.35
C ALA A 16 -22.00 4.67 -19.10
N ALA A 17 -22.23 3.84 -20.12
CA ALA A 17 -22.05 2.40 -20.02
C ALA A 17 -20.60 1.99 -19.77
N ILE A 18 -19.61 2.69 -20.36
CA ILE A 18 -18.18 2.42 -20.13
C ILE A 18 -17.78 2.73 -18.68
N MET A 19 -18.31 3.81 -18.09
CA MET A 19 -18.03 4.15 -16.69
C MET A 19 -18.63 3.15 -15.68
N CYS A 20 -19.71 2.44 -16.03
CA CYS A 20 -20.29 1.40 -15.18
C CYS A 20 -19.53 0.06 -15.27
N VAL A 21 -18.70 -0.15 -16.30
CA VAL A 21 -17.96 -1.41 -16.51
C VAL A 21 -16.52 -1.33 -15.98
N SER A 22 -16.02 -0.13 -15.66
CA SER A 22 -14.72 0.05 -15.01
C SER A 22 -14.78 -0.28 -13.51
N GLY A 23 -15.05 -1.54 -13.17
CA GLY A 23 -14.91 -2.09 -11.82
C GLY A 23 -13.45 -2.38 -11.47
N ALA A 24 -12.53 -1.47 -11.79
CA ALA A 24 -11.17 -1.56 -11.26
C ALA A 24 -11.26 -1.26 -9.76
N GLU A 25 -11.39 -2.31 -8.95
CA GLU A 25 -11.34 -2.20 -7.50
C GLU A 25 -10.02 -1.52 -7.13
N ALA A 26 -10.12 -0.40 -6.41
CA ALA A 26 -8.95 0.30 -5.92
C ALA A 26 -8.23 -0.65 -4.95
N LYS A 27 -6.93 -0.84 -5.16
CA LYS A 27 -6.16 -1.64 -4.20
C LYS A 27 -6.09 -0.95 -2.85
N ASP A 28 -6.06 -1.73 -1.80
CA ASP A 28 -5.67 -1.28 -0.48
C ASP A 28 -4.15 -1.11 -0.45
N PHE A 29 -3.71 0.14 -0.27
CA PHE A 29 -2.30 0.49 -0.23
C PHE A 29 -1.79 0.55 1.21
N TYR A 30 -0.72 -0.17 1.48
CA TYR A 30 -0.01 -0.16 2.77
C TYR A 30 1.45 0.24 2.59
N LYS A 31 1.93 1.11 3.48
CA LYS A 31 3.34 1.50 3.59
C LYS A 31 4.03 0.61 4.60
N MET A 32 5.15 0.02 4.20
CA MET A 32 5.98 -0.81 5.05
C MET A 32 7.35 -0.18 5.24
N SER A 33 7.75 0.05 6.49
CA SER A 33 9.08 0.56 6.82
C SER A 33 10.03 -0.59 7.15
N THR A 34 11.25 -0.53 6.60
CA THR A 34 12.33 -1.49 6.90
C THR A 34 13.66 -0.75 7.02
N ILE A 35 14.60 -1.34 7.74
CA ILE A 35 15.99 -0.88 7.79
C ILE A 35 16.65 -1.16 6.44
N SER A 36 17.47 -0.24 5.94
CA SER A 36 18.28 -0.39 4.71
C SER A 36 19.49 -1.32 4.88
N LEU A 37 19.29 -2.48 5.52
CA LEU A 37 20.28 -3.55 5.61
C LEU A 37 19.83 -4.72 4.73
N PRO A 38 20.76 -5.48 4.11
CA PRO A 38 20.40 -6.52 3.14
C PRO A 38 19.38 -7.54 3.66
N THR A 39 19.59 -8.05 4.88
CA THR A 39 18.72 -9.09 5.44
C THR A 39 17.33 -8.58 5.81
N PRO A 40 17.15 -7.51 6.62
CA PRO A 40 15.82 -6.96 6.88
C PRO A 40 15.06 -6.58 5.60
N PHE A 41 15.72 -5.91 4.66
CA PHE A 41 15.09 -5.48 3.42
C PHE A 41 14.60 -6.67 2.58
N ALA A 42 15.41 -7.72 2.45
CA ALA A 42 15.04 -8.94 1.74
C ALA A 42 13.82 -9.63 2.37
N ILE A 43 13.78 -9.74 3.71
CA ILE A 43 12.66 -10.37 4.41
C ILE A 43 11.37 -9.56 4.23
N ASN A 44 11.41 -8.24 4.45
CA ASN A 44 10.25 -7.36 4.31
C ASN A 44 9.71 -7.34 2.86
N THR A 45 10.61 -7.30 1.87
CA THR A 45 10.23 -7.38 0.45
C THR A 45 9.63 -8.73 0.10
N THR A 46 10.14 -9.82 0.68
CA THR A 46 9.60 -11.17 0.44
C THR A 46 8.22 -11.32 1.05
N PHE A 47 8.02 -10.82 2.27
CA PHE A 47 6.71 -10.74 2.91
C PHE A 47 5.72 -9.98 2.01
N ALA A 48 6.08 -8.77 1.56
CA ALA A 48 5.24 -7.96 0.69
C ALA A 48 4.87 -8.68 -0.61
N LYS A 49 5.83 -9.39 -1.25
CA LYS A 49 5.59 -10.18 -2.46
C LYS A 49 4.64 -11.35 -2.22
N ILE A 50 4.77 -12.06 -1.10
CA ILE A 50 3.90 -13.19 -0.76
C ILE A 50 2.47 -12.71 -0.53
N VAL A 51 2.27 -11.63 0.24
CA VAL A 51 0.94 -11.07 0.48
C VAL A 51 0.27 -10.67 -0.84
N GLN A 52 0.96 -9.90 -1.68
CA GLN A 52 0.44 -9.43 -2.97
C GLN A 52 0.23 -10.57 -3.99
N LYS A 53 0.93 -11.69 -3.84
CA LYS A 53 0.71 -12.88 -4.68
C LYS A 53 -0.67 -13.51 -4.43
N TYR A 54 -1.06 -13.58 -3.16
CA TYR A 54 -2.29 -14.26 -2.72
C TYR A 54 -3.48 -13.31 -2.50
N ASN A 55 -3.26 -11.99 -2.49
CA ASN A 55 -4.27 -10.96 -2.31
C ASN A 55 -4.07 -9.90 -3.41
N LYS A 56 -4.91 -9.91 -4.45
CA LYS A 56 -4.73 -9.12 -5.67
C LYS A 56 -5.13 -7.65 -5.53
N ASP A 57 -5.97 -7.41 -4.53
CA ASP A 57 -6.49 -6.16 -4.02
C ASP A 57 -5.53 -5.46 -3.06
N ILE A 58 -4.44 -6.09 -2.64
CA ILE A 58 -3.47 -5.46 -1.72
C ILE A 58 -2.23 -4.99 -2.49
N GLU A 59 -1.73 -3.81 -2.13
CA GLU A 59 -0.41 -3.31 -2.54
C GLU A 59 0.41 -2.87 -1.33
N ILE A 60 1.60 -3.45 -1.16
CA ILE A 60 2.51 -3.08 -0.06
C ILE A 60 3.74 -2.38 -0.65
N GLN A 61 3.89 -1.10 -0.32
CA GLN A 61 5.05 -0.30 -0.68
C GLN A 61 6.12 -0.40 0.42
N VAL A 62 7.19 -1.12 0.11
CA VAL A 62 8.34 -1.29 1.03
C VAL A 62 9.30 -0.12 0.87
N ASN A 63 9.52 0.62 1.96
CA ASN A 63 10.40 1.77 2.04
C ASN A 63 11.58 1.44 2.95
N ALA A 64 12.80 1.49 2.41
CA ALA A 64 14.02 1.43 3.19
C ALA A 64 14.24 2.78 3.88
N THR A 65 13.89 2.87 5.15
CA THR A 65 13.92 4.10 5.95
C THR A 65 14.89 3.96 7.12
N GLY A 66 14.86 4.89 8.08
CA GLY A 66 15.84 5.06 9.16
C GLY A 66 15.93 3.91 10.18
N ALA A 67 16.28 4.25 11.43
CA ALA A 67 16.51 3.28 12.48
C ALA A 67 15.22 2.60 12.98
N ALA A 68 15.33 1.40 13.55
CA ALA A 68 14.19 0.61 14.03
C ALA A 68 13.28 1.32 15.04
N PRO A 69 13.79 2.08 16.04
CA PRO A 69 12.91 2.85 16.93
C PRO A 69 12.04 3.85 16.16
N ARG A 70 12.58 4.44 15.08
CA ARG A 70 11.85 5.40 14.26
C ARG A 70 10.66 4.75 13.55
N HIS A 71 10.77 3.51 13.10
CA HIS A 71 9.66 2.79 12.46
C HIS A 71 8.46 2.61 13.40
N ALA A 72 8.72 2.27 14.67
CA ALA A 72 7.66 2.15 15.67
C ALA A 72 6.98 3.51 15.96
N LEU A 73 7.76 4.59 16.03
CA LEU A 73 7.22 5.95 16.17
C LEU A 73 6.44 6.38 14.92
N ASP A 74 6.91 6.05 13.72
CA ASP A 74 6.22 6.37 12.47
C ASP A 74 4.90 5.59 12.37
N ALA A 75 4.86 4.34 12.84
CA ALA A 75 3.63 3.56 12.91
C ALA A 75 2.63 4.19 13.89
N ALA A 76 3.09 4.56 15.09
CA ALA A 76 2.25 5.25 16.08
C ALA A 76 1.69 6.60 15.57
N ASN A 77 2.41 7.27 14.67
CA ASN A 77 1.99 8.53 14.05
C ASN A 77 1.23 8.35 12.73
N GLY A 78 0.89 7.11 12.32
CA GLY A 78 0.17 6.84 11.07
C GLY A 78 0.97 7.13 9.80
N LYS A 79 2.30 7.16 9.86
CA LYS A 79 3.18 7.39 8.70
C LYS A 79 3.54 6.11 7.94
N THR A 80 3.51 4.97 8.62
CA THR A 80 3.70 3.63 8.05
C THR A 80 2.64 2.71 8.64
N ASP A 81 2.15 1.76 7.86
CA ASP A 81 1.12 0.81 8.30
C ASP A 81 1.75 -0.46 8.87
N LEU A 82 2.90 -0.84 8.31
CA LEU A 82 3.61 -2.07 8.64
C LEU A 82 5.08 -1.79 8.96
N PHE A 83 5.62 -2.52 9.94
CA PHE A 83 7.04 -2.64 10.20
C PHE A 83 7.27 -3.94 10.98
N PHE A 84 8.50 -4.48 10.94
CA PHE A 84 8.87 -5.60 11.80
C PHE A 84 9.47 -5.07 13.10
N GLY A 85 8.81 -5.37 14.21
CA GLY A 85 9.29 -5.04 15.55
C GLY A 85 10.16 -6.15 16.16
N ALA A 86 10.85 -5.81 17.25
CA ALA A 86 11.55 -6.76 18.10
C ALA A 86 11.15 -6.52 19.57
N PRO A 87 10.80 -7.57 20.35
CA PRO A 87 10.44 -7.40 21.76
C PRO A 87 11.55 -6.72 22.59
N SER A 88 12.82 -7.03 22.31
CA SER A 88 13.97 -6.39 22.95
C SER A 88 14.03 -4.89 22.67
N LEU A 89 13.76 -4.48 21.42
CA LEU A 89 13.70 -3.07 21.04
C LEU A 89 12.56 -2.36 21.75
N MET A 90 11.37 -2.96 21.82
CA MET A 90 10.23 -2.38 22.54
C MET A 90 10.53 -2.20 24.02
N TRP A 91 11.24 -3.15 24.63
CA TRP A 91 11.70 -3.03 26.01
C TRP A 91 12.68 -1.86 26.20
N LEU A 92 13.67 -1.71 25.31
CA LEU A 92 14.62 -0.58 25.33
C LEU A 92 13.92 0.77 25.14
N MET A 93 12.95 0.83 24.20
CA MET A 93 12.16 2.03 23.93
C MET A 93 11.32 2.42 25.15
N ASN A 94 10.67 1.45 25.80
CA ASN A 94 9.91 1.69 27.03
C ASN A 94 10.81 2.17 28.19
N LYS A 95 12.08 1.78 28.20
CA LYS A 95 13.09 2.27 29.17
C LYS A 95 13.69 3.62 28.77
N GLY A 96 13.40 4.13 27.57
CA GLY A 96 13.96 5.39 27.07
C GLY A 96 15.44 5.32 26.70
N VAL A 97 15.96 4.14 26.38
CA VAL A 97 17.40 3.89 26.12
C VAL A 97 17.67 3.26 24.74
N ALA A 98 16.67 3.32 23.85
CA ALA A 98 16.76 2.83 22.47
C ALA A 98 17.34 3.86 21.50
#